data_AF-A0A536NH69-F1
#
_entry.id   AF-A0A536NH69-F1
#
_cell.length_a   1.000
_cell.length_b   1.000
_cell.length_c   1.000
_cell.angle_alpha   90.00
_cell.angle_beta   90.00
_cell.angle_gamma   90.00
#
_symmetry.space_group_name_H-M   'P 1'
#
loop_
_entity.id
_entity.type
_entity.pdbx_description
1 polymer ?
#
loop_
_entity_poly.entity_id
_entity_poly.type
_entity_poly.pdbx_seq_one_letter_code
_entity_poly.pdbx_strand_id
1 'polypeptide(L)'
;MRVNFEHKPHPRIAEHSKIRPPTTRAEHVGVNGRIALALTTAVGTMWCAYAFAGLALVVLPQAVAGGLLTLVQWVSQTFIQLVMLSVIMVGQNILARVSDKRAAMTYKDAEATFHEAEQIQAHLRVQDDAINALLDKVEKLETSIARS
;
A
#
# COMPACT_ATOMS: atom_id res chain seq x y z
N MET A 1 7.40 -32.05 33.44
CA MET A 1 6.36 -31.97 32.40
C MET A 1 6.81 -30.90 31.42
N ARG A 2 7.10 -31.25 30.16
CA ARG A 2 7.46 -30.24 29.15
C ARG A 2 6.18 -29.78 28.50
N VAL A 3 5.88 -28.49 28.60
CA VAL A 3 4.73 -27.87 27.93
C VAL A 3 5.08 -27.77 26.46
N ASN A 4 4.55 -28.68 25.64
CA ASN A 4 4.79 -28.66 24.20
C ASN A 4 3.66 -27.89 23.53
N PHE A 5 3.98 -26.68 23.06
CA PHE A 5 3.12 -25.91 22.17
C PHE A 5 3.77 -25.86 20.79
N GLU A 6 3.03 -26.32 19.78
CA GLU A 6 3.48 -26.26 18.39
C GLU A 6 2.99 -24.96 17.76
N HIS A 7 3.88 -23.98 17.67
CA HIS A 7 3.60 -22.69 17.08
C HIS A 7 3.40 -22.82 15.56
N LYS A 8 2.28 -22.31 15.04
CA LYS A 8 1.98 -22.26 13.61
C LYS A 8 2.07 -20.80 13.12
N PRO A 9 3.24 -20.36 12.64
CA PRO A 9 3.46 -18.97 12.25
C PRO A 9 2.60 -18.60 11.04
N HIS A 10 2.17 -17.34 10.98
CA HIS A 10 1.41 -16.85 9.84
C HIS A 10 2.28 -16.85 8.55
N PRO A 11 1.80 -17.41 7.40
CA PRO A 11 2.59 -17.55 6.17
C PRO A 11 3.13 -16.22 5.63
N ARG A 12 2.43 -15.11 5.92
CA ARG A 12 2.88 -13.76 5.55
C ARG A 12 4.23 -13.35 6.16
N ILE A 13 4.61 -13.89 7.32
CA ILE A 13 5.90 -13.57 7.96
C ILE A 13 7.07 -14.08 7.10
N ALA A 14 6.91 -15.28 6.52
CA ALA A 14 7.88 -15.83 5.57
C ALA A 14 7.84 -15.11 4.21
N GLU A 15 6.66 -14.60 3.81
CA GLU A 15 6.50 -13.83 2.58
C GLU A 15 7.03 -12.40 2.69
N HIS A 16 7.03 -11.76 3.86
CA HIS A 16 7.55 -10.39 4.05
C HIS A 16 9.04 -10.30 3.68
N SER A 17 9.80 -11.39 3.87
CA SER A 17 11.18 -11.54 3.38
C SER A 17 11.30 -11.48 1.85
N LYS A 18 10.24 -11.78 1.10
CA LYS A 18 10.24 -11.93 -0.36
C LYS A 18 9.39 -10.88 -1.09
N ILE A 19 8.42 -10.27 -0.42
CA ILE A 19 7.49 -9.31 -1.00
C ILE A 19 8.13 -7.91 -0.94
N ARG A 20 8.46 -7.38 -2.11
CA ARG A 20 8.79 -5.95 -2.27
C ARG A 20 7.49 -5.14 -2.16
N PRO A 21 7.54 -3.93 -1.57
CA PRO A 21 6.37 -3.10 -1.38
C PRO A 21 5.66 -2.93 -2.72
N PRO A 22 4.33 -3.11 -2.74
CA PRO A 22 3.67 -3.20 -3.98
C PRO A 22 3.77 -1.80 -4.66
N THR A 23 4.16 -1.77 -5.94
CA THR A 23 4.14 -0.60 -6.86
C THR A 23 3.03 -0.66 -7.92
N THR A 24 2.47 0.47 -8.30
CA THR A 24 1.11 0.51 -8.87
C THR A 24 0.97 0.14 -10.34
N ARG A 25 1.95 -0.59 -10.85
CA ARG A 25 1.98 -1.17 -12.20
C ARG A 25 1.20 -2.48 -12.35
N ALA A 26 0.68 -3.07 -11.26
CA ALA A 26 0.29 -4.49 -11.23
C ALA A 26 -1.23 -4.81 -11.28
N GLU A 27 -2.12 -3.83 -11.48
CA GLU A 27 -3.58 -4.07 -11.40
C GLU A 27 -4.25 -4.24 -12.77
N HIS A 28 -5.13 -5.24 -12.90
CA HIS A 28 -5.85 -5.58 -14.14
C HIS A 28 -7.28 -5.02 -14.15
N VAL A 29 -7.62 -4.29 -15.21
CA VAL A 29 -8.94 -3.68 -15.45
C VAL A 29 -9.60 -4.36 -16.66
N GLY A 30 -10.93 -4.49 -16.70
CA GLY A 30 -11.66 -5.03 -17.88
C GLY A 30 -11.43 -4.19 -19.14
N VAL A 31 -11.89 -4.59 -20.34
CA VAL A 31 -11.51 -3.91 -21.62
C VAL A 31 -11.76 -2.38 -21.61
N ASN A 32 -12.96 -1.94 -21.19
CA ASN A 32 -13.26 -0.51 -21.05
C ASN A 32 -12.47 0.15 -19.91
N GLY A 33 -12.24 -0.58 -18.83
CA GLY A 33 -11.39 -0.12 -17.73
C GLY A 33 -9.92 -0.02 -18.15
N ARG A 34 -9.44 -0.88 -19.05
CA ARG A 34 -8.10 -0.86 -19.64
C ARG A 34 -7.95 0.31 -20.58
N ILE A 35 -8.98 0.63 -21.36
CA ILE A 35 -9.02 1.81 -22.21
C ILE A 35 -9.02 3.06 -21.33
N ALA A 36 -9.91 3.15 -20.33
CA ALA A 36 -9.98 4.28 -19.41
C ALA A 36 -8.67 4.46 -18.62
N LEU A 37 -8.11 3.37 -18.09
CA LEU A 37 -6.82 3.36 -17.39
C LEU A 37 -5.69 3.74 -18.34
N ALA A 38 -5.66 3.23 -19.57
CA ALA A 38 -4.66 3.58 -20.58
C ALA A 38 -4.76 5.04 -20.99
N LEU A 39 -5.97 5.58 -21.17
CA LEU A 39 -6.17 6.99 -21.53
C LEU A 39 -5.76 7.91 -20.37
N THR A 40 -6.22 7.62 -19.15
CA THR A 40 -5.87 8.42 -17.96
C THR A 40 -4.42 8.26 -17.52
N THR A 41 -3.80 7.10 -17.76
CA THR A 41 -2.33 6.98 -17.57
C THR A 41 -1.57 7.67 -18.69
N ALA A 42 -1.99 7.57 -19.95
CA ALA A 42 -1.32 8.26 -21.05
C ALA A 42 -1.40 9.80 -20.90
N VAL A 43 -2.59 10.34 -20.62
CA VAL A 43 -2.79 11.77 -20.35
C VAL A 43 -2.13 12.18 -19.02
N GLY A 44 -2.13 11.28 -18.05
CA GLY A 44 -1.43 11.38 -16.78
C GLY A 44 0.04 10.99 -16.83
N THR A 45 0.69 10.96 -18.01
CA THR A 45 2.15 10.82 -18.14
C THR A 45 2.77 12.10 -18.69
N MET A 46 4.08 12.31 -18.41
CA MET A 46 4.87 13.43 -18.95
C MET A 46 4.74 13.62 -20.47
N TRP A 47 4.40 12.56 -21.23
CA TRP A 47 4.17 12.62 -22.68
C TRP A 47 3.06 13.61 -23.09
N CYS A 48 2.01 13.76 -22.29
CA CYS A 48 0.92 14.69 -22.61
C CYS A 48 1.38 16.15 -22.47
N ALA A 49 2.26 16.43 -21.50
CA ALA A 49 2.91 17.73 -21.38
C ALA A 49 3.80 18.04 -22.60
N TYR A 50 4.55 17.06 -23.12
CA TYR A 50 5.33 17.24 -24.34
C TYR A 50 4.46 17.45 -25.58
N ALA A 51 3.36 16.71 -25.71
CA ALA A 51 2.42 16.86 -26.83
C ALA A 51 1.76 18.25 -26.85
N PHE A 52 1.26 18.72 -25.70
CA PHE A 52 0.69 20.06 -25.58
C PHE A 52 1.73 21.16 -25.74
N ALA A 53 2.97 20.95 -25.28
CA ALA A 53 4.05 21.89 -25.55
C ALA A 53 4.39 22.00 -27.05
N GLY A 54 4.40 20.88 -27.77
CA GLY A 54 4.57 20.86 -29.22
C GLY A 54 3.42 21.56 -29.95
N LEU A 55 2.17 21.27 -29.57
CA LEU A 55 0.98 21.96 -30.09
C LEU A 55 1.05 23.46 -29.84
N ALA A 56 1.51 23.84 -28.65
CA ALA A 56 1.68 25.23 -28.29
C ALA A 56 2.73 25.91 -29.20
N LEU A 57 3.88 25.27 -29.44
CA LEU A 57 4.90 25.78 -30.36
C LEU A 57 4.40 25.94 -31.81
N VAL A 58 3.44 25.14 -32.26
CA VAL A 58 2.82 25.30 -33.59
C VAL A 58 1.93 26.55 -33.67
N VAL A 59 1.32 26.97 -32.57
CA VAL A 59 0.47 28.17 -32.49
C VAL A 59 1.29 29.44 -32.22
N LEU A 60 2.51 29.29 -31.71
CA LEU A 60 3.46 30.39 -31.44
C LEU A 60 3.67 31.36 -32.63
N PRO A 61 3.83 30.92 -33.90
CA PRO A 61 4.03 31.83 -35.03
C PRO A 61 2.83 32.77 -35.25
N GLN A 62 1.61 32.29 -34.99
CA GLN A 62 0.39 33.11 -35.07
C GLN A 62 0.32 34.13 -33.93
N ALA A 63 0.80 33.78 -32.74
CA ALA A 63 0.89 34.71 -31.61
C ALA A 63 1.97 35.79 -31.83
N VAL A 64 3.12 35.44 -32.43
CA VAL A 64 4.19 36.37 -32.79
C VAL A 64 3.73 37.42 -33.80
N ALA A 65 2.89 37.04 -34.78
CA ALA A 65 2.32 37.97 -35.74
C ALA A 65 1.41 39.04 -35.10
N GLY A 66 0.85 38.76 -33.91
CA GLY A 66 0.03 39.68 -33.12
C GLY A 66 0.80 40.59 -32.15
N GLY A 67 2.14 40.57 -32.15
CA GLY A 67 2.99 41.39 -31.28
C GLY A 67 3.37 40.77 -29.93
N LEU A 68 4.32 41.38 -29.21
CA LEU A 68 4.94 40.84 -27.99
C LEU A 68 3.94 40.61 -26.84
N LEU A 69 2.94 41.49 -26.70
CA LEU A 69 1.93 41.40 -25.64
C LEU A 69 1.04 40.16 -25.80
N THR A 70 0.62 39.86 -27.04
CA THR A 70 -0.20 38.69 -27.39
C THR A 70 0.55 37.39 -27.12
N LEU A 71 1.86 37.38 -27.39
CA LEU A 71 2.74 36.24 -27.12
C LEU A 71 2.86 35.97 -25.60
N VAL A 72 3.11 37.01 -24.81
CA VAL A 72 3.20 36.90 -23.34
C VAL A 72 1.87 36.42 -22.74
N GLN A 73 0.73 36.93 -23.21
CA GLN A 73 -0.59 36.47 -22.77
C GLN A 73 -0.83 35.00 -23.10
N TRP A 74 -0.53 34.59 -24.33
CA TRP A 74 -0.73 33.22 -24.78
C TRP A 74 0.17 32.21 -24.01
N VAL A 75 1.43 32.58 -23.74
CA VAL A 75 2.33 31.75 -22.91
C VAL A 75 1.79 31.63 -21.49
N SER A 76 1.39 32.75 -20.88
CA SER A 76 0.99 32.78 -19.47
C SER A 76 -0.34 32.08 -19.22
N GLN A 77 -1.25 32.15 -20.19
CA GLN A 77 -2.60 31.64 -20.04
C GLN A 77 -2.73 30.25 -20.65
N THR A 78 -2.56 30.10 -21.96
CA THR A 78 -2.90 28.84 -22.64
C THR A 78 -1.83 27.78 -22.44
N PHE A 79 -0.55 28.15 -22.54
CA PHE A 79 0.55 27.20 -22.40
C PHE A 79 0.74 26.75 -20.95
N ILE A 80 0.94 27.68 -20.01
CA ILE A 80 1.15 27.33 -18.60
C ILE A 80 -0.05 26.57 -18.04
N GLN A 81 -1.29 26.96 -18.37
CA GLN A 81 -2.48 26.30 -17.82
C GLN A 81 -2.65 24.86 -18.32
N LEU A 82 -2.46 24.60 -19.63
CA LEU A 82 -2.56 23.24 -20.18
C LEU A 82 -1.46 22.33 -19.63
N VAL A 83 -0.24 22.84 -19.50
CA VAL A 83 0.89 22.10 -18.92
C VAL A 83 0.66 21.84 -17.42
N MET A 84 0.21 22.85 -16.67
CA MET A 84 -0.03 22.74 -15.23
C MET A 84 -1.12 21.72 -14.92
N LEU A 85 -2.24 21.72 -15.66
CA LEU A 85 -3.31 20.75 -15.47
C LEU A 85 -2.83 19.32 -15.73
N SER A 86 -2.04 19.11 -16.80
CA SER A 86 -1.47 17.80 -17.12
C SER A 86 -0.51 17.31 -16.04
N VAL A 87 0.42 18.16 -15.57
CA VAL A 87 1.40 17.80 -14.53
C VAL A 87 0.72 17.50 -13.20
N ILE A 88 -0.30 18.27 -12.80
CA ILE A 88 -1.06 18.02 -11.57
C ILE A 88 -1.77 16.66 -11.65
N MET A 89 -2.42 16.36 -12.78
CA MET A 89 -3.13 15.08 -12.98
C MET A 89 -2.17 13.89 -12.91
N VAL A 90 -0.97 14.01 -13.50
CA VAL A 90 0.11 13.00 -13.36
C VAL A 90 0.47 12.80 -11.89
N GLY A 91 0.74 13.88 -11.17
CA GLY A 91 1.14 13.83 -9.77
C GLY A 91 0.09 13.16 -8.88
N GLN A 92 -1.19 13.53 -9.06
CA GLN A 92 -2.30 12.95 -8.30
C GLN A 92 -2.50 11.47 -8.60
N ASN A 93 -2.42 11.04 -9.87
CA ASN A 93 -2.54 9.63 -10.25
C ASN A 93 -1.42 8.79 -9.60
N ILE A 94 -0.17 9.27 -9.61
CA ILE A 94 0.96 8.60 -8.96
C ILE A 94 0.76 8.49 -7.45
N LEU A 95 0.30 9.56 -6.79
CA LEU A 95 0.07 9.58 -5.34
C LEU A 95 -1.05 8.60 -4.93
N ALA A 96 -2.20 8.63 -5.60
CA ALA A 96 -3.32 7.72 -5.32
C ALA A 96 -2.87 6.26 -5.44
N ARG A 97 -2.16 5.99 -6.52
CA ARG A 97 -1.60 4.68 -6.82
C ARG A 97 -0.66 4.14 -5.73
N VAL A 98 0.20 4.97 -5.15
CA VAL A 98 1.08 4.57 -4.04
C VAL A 98 0.29 4.37 -2.74
N SER A 99 -0.71 5.23 -2.51
CA SER A 99 -1.60 5.15 -1.34
C SER A 99 -2.34 3.81 -1.27
N ASP A 100 -3.01 3.41 -2.35
CA ASP A 100 -3.78 2.15 -2.41
C ASP A 100 -2.89 0.95 -2.10
N LYS A 101 -1.66 1.01 -2.59
CA LYS A 101 -0.71 -0.08 -2.46
C LYS A 101 -0.09 -0.19 -1.08
N ARG A 102 0.13 0.96 -0.44
CA ARG A 102 0.47 1.00 0.98
C ARG A 102 -0.69 0.46 1.82
N ALA A 103 -1.94 0.85 1.55
CA ALA A 103 -3.11 0.38 2.28
C ALA A 103 -3.25 -1.16 2.22
N ALA A 104 -3.08 -1.75 1.03
CA ALA A 104 -3.13 -3.19 0.87
C ALA A 104 -2.03 -3.94 1.63
N MET A 105 -0.81 -3.39 1.73
CA MET A 105 0.23 -3.99 2.57
C MET A 105 -0.10 -3.91 4.05
N THR A 106 -0.53 -2.73 4.50
CA THR A 106 -0.90 -2.52 5.90
C THR A 106 -2.00 -3.49 6.33
N TYR A 107 -3.02 -3.70 5.49
CA TYR A 107 -4.09 -4.65 5.78
C TYR A 107 -3.57 -6.07 6.02
N LYS A 108 -2.72 -6.57 5.13
CA LYS A 108 -2.18 -7.92 5.26
C LYS A 108 -1.18 -8.05 6.40
N ASP A 109 -0.43 -7.00 6.71
CA ASP A 109 0.49 -6.97 7.86
C ASP A 109 -0.29 -6.97 9.19
N ALA A 110 -1.46 -6.30 9.22
CA ALA A 110 -2.38 -6.37 10.35
C ALA A 110 -2.96 -7.77 10.54
N GLU A 111 -3.38 -8.44 9.45
CA GLU A 111 -3.86 -9.83 9.49
C GLU A 111 -2.82 -10.78 10.11
N ALA A 112 -1.55 -10.68 9.68
CA ALA A 112 -0.46 -11.46 10.26
C ALA A 112 -0.28 -11.18 11.76
N THR A 113 -0.38 -9.92 12.16
CA THR A 113 -0.27 -9.51 13.57
C THR A 113 -1.39 -10.10 14.42
N PHE A 114 -2.63 -10.11 13.91
CA PHE A 114 -3.78 -10.72 14.61
C PHE A 114 -3.61 -12.23 14.78
N HIS A 115 -3.15 -12.93 13.74
CA HIS A 115 -2.89 -14.37 13.84
C HIS A 115 -1.81 -14.69 14.88
N GLU A 116 -0.73 -13.91 14.92
CA GLU A 116 0.32 -14.09 15.95
C GLU A 116 -0.22 -13.81 17.36
N ALA A 117 -1.09 -12.82 17.53
CA ALA A 117 -1.76 -12.58 18.80
C ALA A 117 -2.64 -13.78 19.23
N GLU A 118 -3.34 -14.41 18.30
CA GLU A 118 -4.12 -15.63 18.56
C GLU A 118 -3.22 -16.81 18.98
N GLN A 119 -2.07 -16.99 18.31
CA GLN A 119 -1.08 -18.01 18.68
C GLN A 119 -0.54 -17.79 20.10
N ILE A 120 -0.27 -16.54 20.48
CA ILE A 120 0.18 -16.19 21.84
C ILE A 120 -0.91 -16.53 22.87
N GLN A 121 -2.18 -16.18 22.60
CA GLN A 121 -3.29 -16.52 23.49
C GLN A 121 -3.46 -18.04 23.66
N ALA A 122 -3.37 -18.80 22.56
CA ALA A 122 -3.41 -20.25 22.60
C ALA A 122 -2.25 -20.83 23.43
N HIS A 123 -1.05 -20.26 23.29
CA HIS A 123 0.12 -20.67 24.07
C HIS A 123 -0.05 -20.38 25.56
N LEU A 124 -0.53 -19.19 25.92
CA LEU A 124 -0.81 -18.81 27.31
C LEU A 124 -1.82 -19.76 27.97
N ARG A 125 -2.89 -20.13 27.26
CA ARG A 125 -3.87 -21.11 27.79
C ARG A 125 -3.23 -22.45 28.12
N VAL A 126 -2.34 -22.95 27.27
CA VAL A 126 -1.62 -24.21 27.52
C VAL A 126 -0.66 -24.07 28.72
N GLN A 127 -0.08 -22.89 28.94
CA GLN A 127 0.72 -22.63 30.15
C GLN A 127 -0.16 -22.61 31.41
N ASP A 128 -1.32 -21.96 31.37
CA ASP A 128 -2.27 -21.93 32.50
C ASP A 128 -2.71 -23.35 32.90
N ASP A 129 -3.05 -24.19 31.92
CA ASP A 129 -3.40 -25.60 32.15
C ASP A 129 -2.25 -26.37 32.84
N ALA A 130 -1.01 -26.12 32.42
CA ALA A 130 0.16 -26.76 33.01
C ALA A 130 0.45 -26.26 34.43
N ILE A 131 0.24 -24.98 34.71
CA ILE A 131 0.37 -24.38 36.04
C ILE A 131 -0.67 -24.98 36.99
N ASN A 132 -1.94 -25.07 36.56
CA ASN A 132 -3.01 -25.71 37.35
C ASN A 132 -2.66 -27.16 37.69
N ALA A 133 -2.13 -27.93 36.73
CA ALA A 133 -1.70 -29.30 36.97
C ALA A 133 -0.51 -29.42 37.96
N LEU A 134 0.35 -28.39 38.05
CA LEU A 134 1.40 -28.33 39.06
C LEU A 134 0.84 -27.98 40.44
N LEU A 135 -0.10 -27.04 40.52
CA LEU A 135 -0.78 -26.67 41.76
C LEU A 135 -1.49 -27.88 42.40
N ASP A 136 -2.24 -28.65 41.60
CA ASP A 136 -2.89 -29.88 42.06
C ASP A 136 -1.91 -30.92 42.63
N LYS A 137 -0.70 -31.00 42.07
CA LYS A 137 0.34 -31.92 42.55
C LYS A 137 0.95 -31.44 43.86
N VAL A 138 1.15 -30.13 44.01
CA VAL A 138 1.64 -29.53 45.25
C VAL A 138 0.61 -29.75 46.37
N GLU A 139 -0.67 -29.51 46.13
CA GLU A 139 -1.74 -29.76 47.12
C GLU A 139 -1.79 -31.23 47.56
N LYS A 140 -1.65 -32.17 46.62
CA LYS A 140 -1.57 -33.61 46.95
C LYS A 140 -0.34 -33.96 47.79
N LEU A 141 0.80 -33.33 47.53
CA LEU A 141 2.00 -33.54 48.33
C LEU A 141 1.84 -32.97 49.74
N GLU A 142 1.32 -31.75 49.87
CA GLU A 142 1.06 -31.12 51.17
C GLU A 142 0.10 -31.96 52.01
N THR A 143 -1.00 -32.46 51.44
CA THR A 143 -1.95 -33.32 52.14
C THR A 143 -1.36 -34.68 52.52
N SER A 144 -0.41 -35.22 51.74
CA SER A 144 0.31 -36.46 52.08
C SER A 144 1.27 -36.26 53.25
N ILE A 145 1.98 -35.12 53.29
CA ILE A 145 2.89 -34.75 54.38
C ILE A 145 2.11 -34.46 55.66
N ALA A 146 0.96 -33.79 55.56
CA ALA A 146 0.12 -33.50 56.71
C ALA A 146 -0.51 -34.76 57.36
N ARG A 147 -0.52 -35.90 56.66
CA ARG A 147 -1.03 -37.19 57.15
C ARG A 147 0.07 -38.13 57.68
N SER A 148 1.35 -37.82 57.47
CA SER A 148 2.49 -38.59 57.99
C SER A 148 2.98 -38.03 59.32
#